data_AF-A0A9K3CSB5-F1
#
_entry.id   AF-A0A9K3CSB5-F1
#
_cell.length_a   1.000
_cell.length_b   1.000
_cell.length_c   1.000
_cell.angle_alpha   90.00
_cell.angle_beta   90.00
_cell.angle_gamma   90.00
#
_symmetry.space_group_name_H-M   'P 1'
#
loop_
_entity.id
_entity.type
_entity.pdbx_description
1 polymer ?
#
loop_
_entity_poly.entity_id
_entity_poly.type
_entity_poly.pdbx_seq_one_letter_code
_entity_poly.pdbx_strand_id
1 'polypeptide(L)'
;MGCCQSTRRAAETPEVVEATADEFVVLQDSEEVERGLFTRHKLIFSSQLCFKILHKSGKLDHEEFQYLLKDPRVTDTDKPSVLNWLPDVNWESVSALAQISDVFVKLPADMEGGAKRWQEWCANEQPENTKLPQDWKNRTSFQKLCIVRALRPDRVQYALTTFVQESIGERYIEAIPYSFLETYKETSREEPLFFILSPGVDPLKEVEQLGRDLGKTVDNGLFTNVSLGQGQESVAEDAIAHAAKNGGWCLLQNLHLMRAWLAVLEKLMETHCTPDSHEEFRLFLSSEPSANPMNCAVTPGILQWCIKVTNEPPRGMKANMLRAISLFNQETMEMCSRPNEFRSILFALTFFHANILERRKFGPIGMGYALGTKDVDAGTWYWLDAGEAIRLDTGNTPRYQGYEKQGDPVHVVKDWSNGGSWTGYSYGTVSFTVPDGQQRGCIVVRASKGLYYMFKSGDMGHDEGDTTTIQMCTGLARSGEARVEFWHWGK
;
A
#
# COMPACT_ATOMS: atom_id res chain seq x y z
N MET A 1 15.61 7.94 26.77
CA MET A 1 15.99 7.36 28.09
C MET A 1 15.24 6.07 28.43
N GLY A 2 14.01 5.84 27.92
CA GLY A 2 13.25 4.60 28.18
C GLY A 2 13.85 3.33 27.58
N CYS A 3 14.46 3.41 26.39
CA CYS A 3 15.06 2.26 25.70
C CYS A 3 16.19 1.57 26.50
N CYS A 4 16.99 2.34 27.26
CA CYS A 4 18.03 1.80 28.14
C CYS A 4 17.48 1.13 29.42
N GLN A 5 16.22 1.39 29.80
CA GLN A 5 15.63 0.84 31.02
C GLN A 5 14.99 -0.54 30.78
N SER A 6 14.47 -0.81 29.57
CA SER A 6 13.90 -2.11 29.19
C SER A 6 14.98 -3.17 28.95
N THR A 7 16.08 -2.81 28.27
CA THR A 7 17.23 -3.71 27.99
C THR A 7 17.94 -4.21 29.24
N ARG A 8 18.05 -3.37 30.29
CA ARG A 8 18.75 -3.73 31.54
C ARG A 8 18.11 -4.86 32.33
N ARG A 9 16.83 -5.20 32.09
CA ARG A 9 16.13 -6.25 32.84
C ARG A 9 16.35 -7.67 32.28
N ALA A 10 16.94 -7.82 31.08
CA ALA A 10 16.89 -9.07 30.32
C ALA A 10 18.20 -9.86 30.19
N ALA A 11 19.37 -9.36 30.66
CA ALA A 11 20.65 -10.01 30.38
C ALA A 11 21.56 -10.19 31.61
N GLU A 12 22.09 -11.41 31.82
CA GLU A 12 22.85 -11.84 33.00
C GLU A 12 24.39 -11.70 32.88
N THR A 13 24.96 -11.13 31.80
CA THR A 13 26.43 -10.91 31.68
C THR A 13 26.83 -9.67 30.86
N PRO A 14 27.87 -8.90 31.28
CA PRO A 14 28.17 -7.57 30.75
C PRO A 14 28.63 -7.49 29.27
N GLU A 15 29.34 -8.48 28.74
CA GLU A 15 29.74 -8.49 27.30
C GLU A 15 28.58 -8.82 26.35
N VAL A 16 27.62 -9.64 26.81
CA VAL A 16 26.40 -9.95 26.03
C VAL A 16 25.46 -8.75 26.06
N VAL A 17 25.44 -7.98 27.15
CA VAL A 17 24.60 -6.78 27.33
C VAL A 17 24.94 -5.69 26.31
N GLU A 18 26.21 -5.40 25.99
CA GLU A 18 26.55 -4.34 25.02
C GLU A 18 26.16 -4.70 23.58
N ALA A 19 26.50 -5.92 23.13
CA ALA A 19 26.18 -6.34 21.76
C ALA A 19 24.66 -6.50 21.52
N THR A 20 23.93 -7.01 22.51
CA THR A 20 22.47 -7.18 22.42
C THR A 20 21.69 -5.89 22.67
N ALA A 21 22.21 -4.96 23.48
CA ALA A 21 21.59 -3.66 23.67
C ALA A 21 21.73 -2.78 22.44
N ASP A 22 22.89 -2.78 21.77
CA ASP A 22 23.08 -2.03 20.52
C ASP A 22 22.15 -2.55 19.41
N GLU A 23 22.01 -3.87 19.27
CA GLU A 23 21.13 -4.48 18.27
C GLU A 23 19.64 -4.22 18.59
N PHE A 24 19.25 -4.29 19.87
CA PHE A 24 17.89 -4.00 20.31
C PHE A 24 17.51 -2.52 20.12
N VAL A 25 18.41 -1.59 20.46
CA VAL A 25 18.19 -0.15 20.26
C VAL A 25 18.07 0.16 18.77
N VAL A 26 18.94 -0.40 17.92
CA VAL A 26 18.87 -0.21 16.46
C VAL A 26 17.57 -0.76 15.90
N LEU A 27 17.11 -1.93 16.36
CA LEU A 27 15.83 -2.50 15.96
C LEU A 27 14.68 -1.56 16.35
N GLN A 28 14.59 -1.17 17.62
CA GLN A 28 13.50 -0.35 18.10
C GLN A 28 13.46 1.00 17.36
N ASP A 29 14.59 1.70 17.27
CA ASP A 29 14.71 2.98 16.56
C ASP A 29 14.35 2.83 15.07
N SER A 30 14.69 1.69 14.44
CA SER A 30 14.32 1.42 13.05
C SER A 30 12.80 1.27 12.87
N GLU A 31 12.12 0.59 13.80
CA GLU A 31 10.66 0.45 13.79
C GLU A 31 9.97 1.81 13.98
N GLU A 32 10.51 2.71 14.81
CA GLU A 32 9.98 4.09 14.95
C GLU A 32 10.14 4.90 13.67
N VAL A 33 11.30 4.81 13.01
CA VAL A 33 11.55 5.50 11.74
C VAL A 33 10.64 4.96 10.65
N GLU A 34 10.50 3.63 10.53
CA GLU A 34 9.68 2.99 9.51
C GLU A 34 8.19 3.36 9.62
N ARG A 35 7.67 3.63 10.83
CA ARG A 35 6.30 4.11 11.02
C ARG A 35 6.05 5.45 10.32
N GLY A 36 7.04 6.33 10.30
CA GLY A 36 6.99 7.63 9.62
C GLY A 36 7.37 7.59 8.13
N LEU A 37 7.80 6.44 7.59
CA LEU A 37 8.24 6.31 6.20
C LEU A 37 7.13 5.75 5.29
N PHE A 38 6.96 6.39 4.14
CA PHE A 38 6.22 5.79 3.04
C PHE A 38 6.81 4.42 2.65
N THR A 39 5.95 3.49 2.29
CA THR A 39 6.24 2.11 1.86
C THR A 39 7.33 2.06 0.80
N ARG A 40 7.34 3.02 -0.14
CA ARG A 40 8.35 3.11 -1.21
C ARG A 40 9.77 3.39 -0.69
N HIS A 41 9.91 3.92 0.51
CA HIS A 41 11.20 4.28 1.12
C HIS A 41 11.69 3.26 2.14
N LYS A 42 10.83 2.37 2.65
CA LYS A 42 11.20 1.41 3.70
C LYS A 42 12.39 0.54 3.31
N LEU A 43 12.32 -0.15 2.17
CA LEU A 43 13.45 -0.97 1.69
C LEU A 43 14.74 -0.15 1.46
N ILE A 44 14.63 1.11 1.03
CA ILE A 44 15.79 1.99 0.86
C ILE A 44 16.45 2.26 2.21
N PHE A 45 15.64 2.58 3.22
CA PHE A 45 16.10 2.79 4.59
C PHE A 45 16.75 1.52 5.16
N SER A 46 16.08 0.37 5.10
CA SER A 46 16.60 -0.91 5.61
C SER A 46 17.91 -1.30 4.91
N SER A 47 18.00 -1.05 3.60
CA SER A 47 19.24 -1.26 2.83
C SER A 47 20.35 -0.32 3.30
N GLN A 48 20.07 0.98 3.47
CA GLN A 48 21.06 1.95 3.96
C GLN A 48 21.55 1.62 5.37
N LEU A 49 20.64 1.20 6.27
CA LEU A 49 20.98 0.75 7.61
C LEU A 49 21.90 -0.47 7.55
N CYS A 50 21.52 -1.48 6.76
CA CYS A 50 22.33 -2.67 6.52
C CYS A 50 23.73 -2.32 6.00
N PHE A 51 23.85 -1.45 4.99
CA PHE A 51 25.15 -1.02 4.47
C PHE A 51 25.99 -0.28 5.52
N LYS A 52 25.38 0.59 6.33
CA LYS A 52 26.11 1.30 7.41
C LYS A 52 26.63 0.34 8.48
N ILE A 53 25.82 -0.65 8.89
CA ILE A 53 26.22 -1.68 9.85
C ILE A 53 27.39 -2.49 9.29
N LEU A 54 27.27 -2.98 8.06
CA LEU A 54 28.32 -3.78 7.42
C LEU A 54 29.61 -2.99 7.21
N HIS A 55 29.51 -1.71 6.81
CA HIS A 55 30.64 -0.81 6.69
C HIS A 55 31.35 -0.60 8.04
N LYS A 56 30.61 -0.35 9.13
CA LYS A 56 31.20 -0.21 10.48
C LYS A 56 31.88 -1.50 10.95
N SER A 57 31.36 -2.66 10.55
CA SER A 57 31.93 -3.98 10.89
C SER A 57 33.12 -4.40 9.99
N GLY A 58 33.49 -3.60 8.99
CA GLY A 58 34.56 -3.94 8.03
C GLY A 58 34.20 -5.08 7.06
N LYS A 59 32.91 -5.42 6.92
CA LYS A 59 32.41 -6.51 6.07
C LYS A 59 31.89 -6.03 4.71
N LEU A 60 32.03 -4.74 4.41
CA LEU A 60 31.58 -4.12 3.17
C LEU A 60 32.78 -3.54 2.43
N ASP A 61 33.05 -4.04 1.24
CA ASP A 61 34.08 -3.47 0.37
C ASP A 61 33.60 -2.16 -0.26
N HIS A 62 34.47 -1.15 -0.28
CA HIS A 62 34.12 0.19 -0.75
C HIS A 62 33.93 0.24 -2.27
N GLU A 63 34.77 -0.45 -3.03
CA GLU A 63 34.73 -0.44 -4.50
C GLU A 63 33.51 -1.23 -5.00
N GLU A 64 33.23 -2.37 -4.38
CA GLU A 64 32.00 -3.15 -4.61
C GLU A 64 30.74 -2.32 -4.31
N PHE A 65 30.74 -1.53 -3.23
CA PHE A 65 29.62 -0.64 -2.89
C PHE A 65 29.46 0.53 -3.87
N GLN A 66 30.56 1.14 -4.32
CA GLN A 66 30.49 2.17 -5.34
C GLN A 66 29.94 1.63 -6.67
N TYR A 67 30.30 0.40 -7.04
CA TYR A 67 29.75 -0.27 -8.21
C TYR A 67 28.22 -0.44 -8.10
N LEU A 68 27.72 -0.97 -6.98
CA LEU A 68 26.28 -1.17 -6.77
C LEU A 68 25.49 0.13 -6.94
N LEU A 69 26.01 1.25 -6.43
CA LEU A 69 25.36 2.57 -6.51
C LEU A 69 25.43 3.20 -7.89
N LYS A 70 26.58 3.11 -8.56
CA LYS A 70 26.84 3.86 -9.82
C LYS A 70 26.50 3.06 -11.07
N ASP A 71 26.53 1.73 -11.01
CA ASP A 71 26.44 0.83 -12.19
C ASP A 71 27.34 1.32 -13.34
N PRO A 72 28.67 1.46 -13.12
CA PRO A 72 29.57 1.89 -14.17
C PRO A 72 29.56 0.89 -15.33
N ARG A 73 29.84 1.37 -16.53
CA ARG A 73 29.84 0.57 -17.75
C ARG A 73 31.14 0.80 -18.51
N VAL A 74 31.70 -0.28 -19.05
CA VAL A 74 32.88 -0.22 -19.91
C VAL A 74 32.41 -0.48 -21.33
N THR A 75 32.41 0.57 -22.16
CA THR A 75 32.09 0.49 -23.59
C THR A 75 33.23 -0.15 -24.37
N ASP A 76 32.95 -0.56 -25.62
CA ASP A 76 33.95 -1.14 -26.53
C ASP A 76 34.58 -2.44 -26.01
N THR A 77 33.78 -3.25 -25.31
CA THR A 77 34.19 -4.57 -24.84
C THR A 77 33.80 -5.65 -25.83
N ASP A 78 34.76 -6.52 -26.18
CA ASP A 78 34.51 -7.66 -27.06
C ASP A 78 33.67 -8.71 -26.33
N LYS A 79 32.35 -8.70 -26.57
CA LYS A 79 31.44 -9.71 -26.03
C LYS A 79 31.62 -11.04 -26.76
N PRO A 80 31.91 -12.15 -26.05
CA PRO A 80 32.00 -13.46 -26.66
C PRO A 80 30.69 -13.85 -27.38
N SER A 81 30.79 -14.44 -28.56
CA SER A 81 29.63 -14.83 -29.37
C SER A 81 28.72 -15.86 -28.68
N VAL A 82 29.29 -16.67 -27.78
CA VAL A 82 28.54 -17.65 -26.95
C VAL A 82 27.63 -16.97 -25.91
N LEU A 83 27.81 -15.67 -25.64
CA LEU A 83 26.99 -14.84 -24.75
C LEU A 83 26.05 -13.91 -25.53
N ASN A 84 25.69 -14.26 -26.77
CA ASN A 84 24.77 -13.46 -27.60
C ASN A 84 23.37 -13.25 -26.97
N TRP A 85 22.96 -14.11 -26.05
CA TRP A 85 21.71 -14.00 -25.30
C TRP A 85 21.73 -12.87 -24.25
N LEU A 86 22.92 -12.40 -23.85
CA LEU A 86 23.08 -11.32 -22.88
C LEU A 86 23.08 -9.97 -23.62
N PRO A 87 22.26 -8.99 -23.22
CA PRO A 87 22.30 -7.66 -23.81
C PRO A 87 23.66 -6.98 -23.63
N ASP A 88 24.07 -6.14 -24.58
CA ASP A 88 25.37 -5.45 -24.54
C ASP A 88 25.51 -4.60 -23.27
N VAL A 89 24.46 -3.88 -22.88
CA VAL A 89 24.40 -3.08 -21.65
C VAL A 89 24.74 -3.89 -20.40
N ASN A 90 24.25 -5.13 -20.31
CA ASN A 90 24.55 -6.01 -19.18
C ASN A 90 26.00 -6.51 -19.24
N TRP A 91 26.50 -6.81 -20.43
CA TRP A 91 27.90 -7.21 -20.62
C TRP A 91 28.89 -6.10 -20.27
N GLU A 92 28.59 -4.86 -20.65
CA GLU A 92 29.38 -3.68 -20.28
C GLU A 92 29.47 -3.52 -18.75
N SER A 93 28.37 -3.79 -18.05
CA SER A 93 28.30 -3.76 -16.58
C SER A 93 29.06 -4.93 -15.93
N VAL A 94 29.00 -6.13 -16.50
CA VAL A 94 29.83 -7.29 -16.09
C VAL A 94 31.32 -6.99 -16.28
N SER A 95 31.67 -6.37 -17.39
CA SER A 95 33.05 -5.99 -17.70
C SER A 95 33.56 -4.92 -16.74
N ALA A 96 32.73 -3.94 -16.38
CA ALA A 96 33.03 -2.97 -15.34
C ALA A 96 33.22 -3.66 -13.98
N LEU A 97 32.32 -4.57 -13.61
CA LEU A 97 32.40 -5.35 -12.36
C LEU A 97 33.70 -6.15 -12.28
N ALA A 98 34.16 -6.72 -13.39
CA ALA A 98 35.42 -7.47 -13.43
C ALA A 98 36.67 -6.61 -13.16
N GLN A 99 36.58 -5.28 -13.33
CA GLN A 99 37.68 -4.34 -13.12
C GLN A 99 37.73 -3.74 -11.71
N ILE A 100 36.66 -3.85 -10.91
CA ILE A 100 36.61 -3.19 -9.60
C ILE A 100 37.33 -3.96 -8.49
N SER A 101 37.49 -5.28 -8.62
CA SER A 101 38.11 -6.11 -7.59
C SER A 101 38.55 -7.45 -8.16
N ASP A 102 39.66 -7.98 -7.63
CA ASP A 102 40.23 -9.29 -7.98
C ASP A 102 39.22 -10.44 -7.84
N VAL A 103 38.20 -10.27 -7.00
CA VAL A 103 37.11 -11.24 -6.81
C VAL A 103 36.34 -11.49 -8.11
N PHE A 104 36.17 -10.45 -8.93
CA PHE A 104 35.30 -10.47 -10.11
C PHE A 104 36.06 -10.64 -11.43
N VAL A 105 37.40 -10.55 -11.43
CA VAL A 105 38.24 -10.61 -12.64
C VAL A 105 37.94 -11.85 -13.50
N LYS A 106 37.63 -12.99 -12.88
CA LYS A 106 37.33 -14.24 -13.60
C LYS A 106 35.89 -14.36 -14.10
N LEU A 107 34.99 -13.46 -13.70
CA LEU A 107 33.57 -13.53 -14.02
C LEU A 107 33.30 -13.60 -15.54
N PRO A 108 33.91 -12.74 -16.38
CA PRO A 108 33.67 -12.79 -17.83
C PRO A 108 34.08 -14.13 -18.45
N ALA A 109 35.27 -14.64 -18.08
CA ALA A 109 35.79 -15.90 -18.59
C ALA A 109 34.97 -17.12 -18.12
N ASP A 110 34.55 -17.13 -16.86
CA ASP A 110 33.70 -18.18 -16.29
C ASP A 110 32.29 -18.17 -16.90
N MET A 111 31.77 -16.99 -17.23
CA MET A 111 30.53 -16.83 -17.98
C MET A 111 30.65 -17.40 -19.39
N GLU A 112 31.76 -17.13 -20.10
CA GLU A 112 32.01 -17.70 -21.42
C GLU A 112 32.11 -19.24 -21.37
N GLY A 113 32.93 -19.79 -20.47
CA GLY A 113 33.07 -21.23 -20.28
C GLY A 113 31.81 -21.93 -19.75
N GLY A 114 30.89 -21.16 -19.15
CA GLY A 114 29.64 -21.64 -18.53
C GLY A 114 28.37 -21.10 -19.19
N ALA A 115 28.43 -20.60 -20.43
CA ALA A 115 27.40 -19.75 -21.03
C ALA A 115 25.96 -20.26 -20.85
N LYS A 116 25.74 -21.56 -21.08
CA LYS A 116 24.41 -22.18 -20.94
C LYS A 116 23.86 -22.11 -19.50
N ARG A 117 24.70 -22.35 -18.49
CA ARG A 117 24.27 -22.30 -17.07
C ARG A 117 23.95 -20.88 -16.63
N TRP A 118 24.74 -19.91 -17.10
CA TRP A 118 24.48 -18.50 -16.84
C TRP A 118 23.22 -18.01 -17.55
N GLN A 119 22.98 -18.49 -18.78
CA GLN A 119 21.73 -18.24 -19.50
C GLN A 119 20.52 -18.79 -18.74
N GLU A 120 20.60 -20.03 -18.25
CA GLU A 120 19.54 -20.65 -17.45
C GLU A 120 19.29 -19.89 -16.13
N TRP A 121 20.35 -19.44 -15.47
CA TRP A 121 20.25 -18.62 -14.26
C TRP A 121 19.61 -17.25 -14.56
N CYS A 122 20.06 -16.56 -15.61
CA CYS A 122 19.49 -15.27 -16.03
C CYS A 122 18.03 -15.39 -16.50
N ALA A 123 17.65 -16.52 -17.09
CA ALA A 123 16.28 -16.79 -17.53
C ALA A 123 15.34 -17.19 -16.38
N ASN A 124 15.86 -17.48 -15.19
CA ASN A 124 15.03 -17.79 -14.02
C ASN A 124 14.16 -16.57 -13.64
N GLU A 125 12.93 -16.80 -13.19
CA GLU A 125 12.04 -15.73 -12.73
C GLU A 125 12.52 -15.09 -11.42
N GLN A 126 13.17 -15.87 -10.55
CA GLN A 126 13.65 -15.48 -9.23
C GLN A 126 15.13 -15.86 -9.04
N PRO A 127 16.04 -15.31 -9.86
CA PRO A 127 17.46 -15.65 -9.81
C PRO A 127 18.09 -15.36 -8.45
N GLU A 128 17.60 -14.33 -7.74
CA GLU A 128 18.03 -13.97 -6.39
C GLU A 128 17.83 -15.09 -5.35
N ASN A 129 16.86 -15.99 -5.56
CA ASN A 129 16.59 -17.13 -4.67
C ASN A 129 17.38 -18.39 -5.05
N THR A 130 18.14 -18.35 -6.15
CA THR A 130 18.93 -19.48 -6.63
C THR A 130 20.43 -19.28 -6.37
N LYS A 131 21.18 -20.38 -6.31
CA LYS A 131 22.64 -20.32 -6.19
C LYS A 131 23.24 -19.90 -7.53
N LEU A 132 24.27 -19.07 -7.47
CA LEU A 132 25.02 -18.68 -8.66
C LEU A 132 25.71 -19.91 -9.30
N PRO A 133 25.93 -19.90 -10.63
CA PRO A 133 26.60 -20.99 -11.32
C PRO A 133 28.04 -21.24 -10.84
N GLN A 134 28.54 -22.46 -11.04
CA GLN A 134 29.95 -22.83 -10.80
C GLN A 134 30.41 -22.50 -9.35
N ASP A 135 31.60 -21.91 -9.20
CA ASP A 135 32.20 -21.58 -7.90
C ASP A 135 31.66 -20.27 -7.32
N TRP A 136 30.87 -19.52 -8.09
CA TRP A 136 30.24 -18.27 -7.66
C TRP A 136 29.17 -18.48 -6.58
N LYS A 137 28.69 -19.72 -6.39
CA LYS A 137 27.80 -20.10 -5.28
C LYS A 137 28.39 -19.86 -3.89
N ASN A 138 29.71 -19.72 -3.77
CA ASN A 138 30.43 -19.51 -2.50
C ASN A 138 30.71 -18.02 -2.21
N ARG A 139 30.22 -17.11 -3.06
CA ARG A 139 30.39 -15.67 -2.88
C ARG A 139 29.50 -15.15 -1.75
N THR A 140 29.87 -14.00 -1.19
CA THR A 140 29.05 -13.35 -0.16
C THR A 140 27.72 -12.88 -0.76
N SER A 141 26.71 -12.68 0.10
CA SER A 141 25.42 -12.15 -0.31
C SER A 141 25.54 -10.78 -1.00
N PHE A 142 26.52 -9.97 -0.58
CA PHE A 142 26.81 -8.69 -1.20
C PHE A 142 27.42 -8.83 -2.60
N GLN A 143 28.36 -9.74 -2.78
CA GLN A 143 28.95 -10.02 -4.10
C GLN A 143 27.92 -10.60 -5.07
N LYS A 144 27.01 -11.46 -4.57
CA LYS A 144 25.85 -11.93 -5.35
C LYS A 144 24.94 -10.77 -5.76
N LEU A 145 24.71 -9.80 -4.87
CA LEU A 145 23.94 -8.59 -5.18
C LEU A 145 24.58 -7.77 -6.32
N CYS A 146 25.90 -7.62 -6.34
CA CYS A 146 26.62 -6.98 -7.45
C CYS A 146 26.44 -7.73 -8.77
N ILE A 147 26.49 -9.07 -8.75
CA ILE A 147 26.27 -9.89 -9.95
C ILE A 147 24.83 -9.78 -10.46
N VAL A 148 23.84 -9.76 -9.56
CA VAL A 148 22.44 -9.51 -9.92
C VAL A 148 22.28 -8.11 -10.51
N ARG A 149 22.96 -7.09 -9.97
CA ARG A 149 22.95 -5.72 -10.52
C ARG A 149 23.44 -5.70 -11.96
N ALA A 150 24.50 -6.43 -12.28
CA ALA A 150 25.07 -6.52 -13.63
C ALA A 150 24.14 -7.27 -14.61
N LEU A 151 23.59 -8.41 -14.19
CA LEU A 151 22.92 -9.37 -15.09
C LEU A 151 21.38 -9.23 -15.14
N ARG A 152 20.76 -8.86 -14.02
CA ARG A 152 19.30 -8.78 -13.83
C ARG A 152 18.93 -7.52 -13.03
N PRO A 153 19.15 -6.33 -13.61
CA PRO A 153 18.86 -5.06 -12.94
C PRO A 153 17.39 -4.91 -12.51
N ASP A 154 16.47 -5.61 -13.20
CA ASP A 154 15.04 -5.69 -12.87
C ASP A 154 14.76 -6.42 -11.54
N ARG A 155 15.66 -7.29 -11.09
CA ARG A 155 15.52 -8.08 -9.85
C ARG A 155 16.26 -7.50 -8.65
N VAL A 156 16.95 -6.37 -8.82
CA VAL A 156 17.77 -5.76 -7.75
C VAL A 156 16.95 -5.46 -6.49
N GLN A 157 15.69 -5.06 -6.63
CA GLN A 157 14.82 -4.81 -5.47
C GLN A 157 14.60 -6.08 -4.63
N TYR A 158 14.36 -7.22 -5.28
CA TYR A 158 14.19 -8.52 -4.60
C TYR A 158 15.51 -9.05 -4.04
N ALA A 159 16.61 -8.86 -4.77
CA ALA A 159 17.94 -9.20 -4.31
C ALA A 159 18.36 -8.37 -3.08
N LEU A 160 18.03 -7.08 -3.03
CA LEU A 160 18.24 -6.22 -1.85
C LEU A 160 17.45 -6.72 -0.65
N THR A 161 16.18 -7.11 -0.87
CA THR A 161 15.31 -7.68 0.17
C THR A 161 15.95 -8.93 0.78
N THR A 162 16.38 -9.86 -0.08
CA THR A 162 17.08 -11.09 0.34
C THR A 162 18.39 -10.79 1.05
N PHE A 163 19.17 -9.84 0.52
CA PHE A 163 20.45 -9.43 1.10
C PHE A 163 20.30 -8.85 2.51
N VAL A 164 19.33 -7.96 2.74
CA VAL A 164 19.05 -7.38 4.06
C VAL A 164 18.59 -8.48 5.02
N GLN A 165 17.69 -9.36 4.58
CA GLN A 165 17.21 -10.49 5.37
C GLN A 165 18.36 -11.41 5.82
N GLU A 166 19.28 -11.74 4.92
CA GLU A 166 20.45 -12.58 5.23
C GLU A 166 21.50 -11.86 6.10
N SER A 167 21.61 -10.53 5.97
CA SER A 167 22.69 -9.75 6.61
C SER A 167 22.35 -9.26 8.01
N ILE A 168 21.14 -8.71 8.20
CA ILE A 168 20.69 -8.12 9.47
C ILE A 168 19.36 -8.71 9.98
N GLY A 169 18.75 -9.62 9.23
CA GLY A 169 17.57 -10.38 9.67
C GLY A 169 16.26 -9.97 9.00
N GLU A 170 15.29 -10.88 9.04
CA GLU A 170 13.98 -10.73 8.37
C GLU A 170 13.13 -9.57 8.93
N ARG A 171 13.31 -9.23 10.22
CA ARG A 171 12.55 -8.17 10.90
C ARG A 171 12.72 -6.78 10.28
N TYR A 172 13.82 -6.52 9.58
CA TYR A 172 14.08 -5.23 8.90
C TYR A 172 13.41 -5.11 7.52
N ILE A 173 12.74 -6.17 7.08
CA ILE A 173 12.05 -6.25 5.79
C ILE A 173 10.56 -6.56 5.97
N GLU A 174 10.19 -7.17 7.09
CA GLU A 174 8.81 -7.47 7.42
C GLU A 174 7.99 -6.19 7.57
N ALA A 175 6.88 -6.12 6.84
CA ALA A 175 5.99 -4.98 6.91
C ALA A 175 5.21 -5.01 8.24
N ILE A 176 5.54 -4.10 9.16
CA ILE A 176 4.76 -3.90 10.38
C ILE A 176 3.43 -3.24 10.01
N PRO A 177 2.27 -3.88 10.26
CA PRO A 177 0.97 -3.27 10.00
C PRO A 177 0.76 -2.08 10.94
N TYR A 178 0.27 -0.97 10.39
CA TYR A 178 -0.08 0.20 11.16
C TYR A 178 -1.31 -0.09 12.05
N SER A 179 -1.21 0.27 13.33
CA SER A 179 -2.32 0.25 14.28
C SER A 179 -2.38 1.60 15.01
N PHE A 180 -3.49 2.31 14.83
CA PHE A 180 -3.70 3.58 15.54
C PHE A 180 -3.77 3.37 17.06
N LEU A 181 -4.39 2.28 17.53
CA LEU A 181 -4.49 1.98 18.97
C LEU A 181 -3.12 1.78 19.62
N GLU A 182 -2.23 1.01 18.99
CA GLU A 182 -0.88 0.80 19.56
C GLU A 182 -0.07 2.10 19.52
N THR A 183 -0.16 2.84 18.42
CA THR A 183 0.48 4.16 18.31
C THR A 183 -0.05 5.13 19.38
N TYR A 184 -1.36 5.14 19.64
CA TYR A 184 -1.99 5.98 20.64
C TYR A 184 -1.44 5.70 22.06
N LYS A 185 -1.17 4.44 22.40
CA LYS A 185 -0.59 4.08 23.72
C LYS A 185 0.81 4.67 23.92
N GLU A 186 1.54 4.93 22.84
CA GLU A 186 2.84 5.59 22.88
C GLU A 186 2.71 7.12 22.97
N THR A 187 1.56 7.69 22.60
CA THR A 187 1.34 9.15 22.71
C THR A 187 1.11 9.59 24.16
N SER A 188 1.55 10.82 24.45
CA SER A 188 1.37 11.43 25.78
C SER A 188 0.90 12.88 25.65
N ARG A 189 0.68 13.53 26.79
CA ARG A 189 0.41 14.98 26.85
C ARG A 189 1.59 15.83 26.35
N GLU A 190 2.79 15.26 26.32
CA GLU A 190 4.05 15.91 25.92
C GLU A 190 4.46 15.56 24.50
N GLU A 191 4.01 14.41 23.98
CA GLU A 191 4.43 13.85 22.69
C GLU A 191 3.22 13.74 21.74
N PRO A 192 2.96 14.77 20.91
CA PRO A 192 1.89 14.76 19.94
C PRO A 192 2.09 13.72 18.84
N LEU A 193 1.01 13.36 18.17
CA LEU A 193 1.04 12.45 17.02
C LEU A 193 0.87 13.23 15.70
N PHE A 194 1.75 12.97 14.75
CA PHE A 194 1.75 13.59 13.42
C PHE A 194 1.46 12.57 12.33
N PHE A 195 0.30 12.71 11.69
CA PHE A 195 -0.12 11.96 10.52
C PHE A 195 0.45 12.59 9.25
N ILE A 196 1.36 11.85 8.60
CA ILE A 196 1.83 12.13 7.25
C ILE A 196 0.82 11.51 6.29
N LEU A 197 0.03 12.36 5.64
CA LEU A 197 -1.08 11.94 4.81
C LEU A 197 -0.60 11.42 3.45
N SER A 198 -1.23 10.33 3.02
CA SER A 198 -1.16 9.85 1.64
C SER A 198 -2.43 10.24 0.90
N PRO A 199 -2.38 10.43 -0.44
CA PRO A 199 -3.56 10.80 -1.21
C PRO A 199 -4.74 9.86 -0.96
N GLY A 200 -5.84 10.43 -0.50
CA GLY A 200 -7.09 9.69 -0.25
C GLY A 200 -7.19 9.00 1.11
N VAL A 201 -6.24 9.20 2.03
CA VAL A 201 -6.32 8.70 3.42
C VAL A 201 -6.64 9.85 4.37
N ASP A 202 -7.58 9.64 5.29
CA ASP A 202 -8.01 10.61 6.30
C ASP A 202 -8.00 9.98 7.69
N PRO A 203 -7.17 10.47 8.64
CA PRO A 203 -7.06 9.90 9.98
C PRO A 203 -8.26 10.20 10.87
N LEU A 204 -9.15 11.14 10.50
CA LEU A 204 -10.26 11.58 11.34
C LEU A 204 -11.13 10.41 11.83
N LYS A 205 -11.50 9.51 10.92
CA LYS A 205 -12.39 8.38 11.25
C LYS A 205 -11.78 7.45 12.29
N GLU A 206 -10.48 7.20 12.22
CA GLU A 206 -9.76 6.33 13.15
C GLU A 206 -9.64 6.99 14.53
N VAL A 207 -9.34 8.30 14.55
CA VAL A 207 -9.27 9.10 15.79
C VAL A 207 -10.64 9.17 16.46
N GLU A 208 -11.70 9.45 15.71
CA GLU A 208 -13.08 9.50 16.23
C GLU A 208 -13.56 8.16 16.77
N GLN A 209 -13.22 7.06 16.08
CA GLN A 209 -13.63 5.73 16.52
C GLN A 209 -12.98 5.39 17.86
N LEU A 210 -11.66 5.56 17.99
CA LEU A 210 -10.98 5.33 19.25
C LEU A 210 -11.43 6.33 20.33
N GLY A 211 -11.71 7.58 19.95
CA GLY A 211 -12.25 8.59 20.83
C GLY A 211 -13.59 8.16 21.43
N ARG A 212 -14.51 7.63 20.62
CA ARG A 212 -15.78 7.06 21.13
C ARG A 212 -15.54 5.92 22.10
N ASP A 213 -14.62 5.01 21.79
CA ASP A 213 -14.30 3.86 22.64
C ASP A 213 -13.71 4.28 24.00
N LEU A 214 -12.99 5.41 24.04
CA LEU A 214 -12.38 5.98 25.25
C LEU A 214 -13.19 7.13 25.88
N GLY A 215 -14.39 7.41 25.37
CA GLY A 215 -15.25 8.49 25.88
C GLY A 215 -14.70 9.90 25.63
N LYS A 216 -13.88 10.11 24.60
CA LYS A 216 -13.41 11.41 24.10
C LYS A 216 -14.19 11.76 22.84
N THR A 217 -15.27 12.52 22.98
CA THR A 217 -16.20 12.79 21.88
C THR A 217 -16.46 14.27 21.73
N VAL A 218 -17.00 14.67 20.58
CA VAL A 218 -17.43 16.07 20.39
C VAL A 218 -18.59 16.39 21.34
N ASP A 219 -19.50 15.44 21.56
CA ASP A 219 -20.71 15.62 22.38
C ASP A 219 -20.42 15.95 23.84
N ASN A 220 -19.34 15.40 24.40
CA ASN A 220 -18.90 15.71 25.76
C ASN A 220 -17.83 16.81 25.81
N GLY A 221 -17.54 17.47 24.69
CA GLY A 221 -16.57 18.56 24.60
C GLY A 221 -15.11 18.15 24.81
N LEU A 222 -14.81 16.84 24.83
CA LEU A 222 -13.46 16.31 25.05
C LEU A 222 -12.74 15.94 23.75
N PHE A 223 -13.36 16.14 22.59
CA PHE A 223 -12.69 16.03 21.29
C PHE A 223 -13.07 17.20 20.40
N THR A 224 -12.05 17.89 19.88
CA THR A 224 -12.21 18.99 18.93
C THR A 224 -11.40 18.70 17.67
N ASN A 225 -12.07 18.68 16.52
CA ASN A 225 -11.43 18.60 15.21
C ASN A 225 -11.46 19.97 14.53
N VAL A 226 -10.31 20.45 14.06
CA VAL A 226 -10.17 21.71 13.34
C VAL A 226 -9.52 21.46 11.99
N SER A 227 -10.28 21.61 10.92
CA SER A 227 -9.75 21.62 9.56
C SER A 227 -9.16 22.98 9.24
N LEU A 228 -7.83 23.08 9.17
CA LEU A 228 -7.17 24.37 9.00
C LEU A 228 -7.33 24.94 7.59
N GLY A 229 -7.61 26.23 7.56
CA GLY A 229 -7.74 27.08 6.39
C GLY A 229 -7.74 28.54 6.84
N GLN A 230 -7.93 29.47 5.91
CA GLN A 230 -7.92 30.90 6.23
C GLN A 230 -8.96 31.25 7.31
N GLY A 231 -8.51 31.85 8.42
CA GLY A 231 -9.37 32.28 9.53
C GLY A 231 -9.65 31.23 10.60
N GLN A 232 -9.00 30.06 10.55
CA GLN A 232 -9.15 28.99 11.55
C GLN A 232 -8.07 28.99 12.64
N GLU A 233 -7.13 29.95 12.60
CA GLU A 233 -5.99 30.04 13.51
C GLU A 233 -6.45 30.19 14.98
N SER A 234 -7.33 31.16 15.25
CA SER A 234 -7.85 31.40 16.60
C SER A 234 -8.62 30.21 17.15
N VAL A 235 -9.38 29.51 16.29
CA VAL A 235 -10.15 28.32 16.70
C VAL A 235 -9.22 27.18 17.09
N ALA A 236 -8.11 27.00 16.36
CA ALA A 236 -7.10 26.02 16.68
C ALA A 236 -6.37 26.35 18.00
N GLU A 237 -6.02 27.61 18.22
CA GLU A 237 -5.41 28.11 19.46
C GLU A 237 -6.28 27.81 20.68
N ASP A 238 -7.56 28.19 20.62
CA ASP A 238 -8.52 27.94 21.69
C ASP A 238 -8.74 26.44 21.94
N ALA A 239 -8.80 25.64 20.86
CA ALA A 239 -8.99 24.19 20.95
C ALA A 239 -7.81 23.50 21.67
N ILE A 240 -6.57 23.87 21.36
CA ILE A 240 -5.39 23.34 22.04
C ILE A 240 -5.42 23.72 23.53
N ALA A 241 -5.64 25.00 23.84
CA ALA A 241 -5.66 25.48 25.21
C ALA A 241 -6.77 24.82 26.05
N HIS A 242 -7.96 24.65 25.46
CA HIS A 242 -9.08 23.95 26.10
C HIS A 242 -8.76 22.48 26.37
N ALA A 243 -8.24 21.77 25.36
CA ALA A 243 -7.89 20.36 25.48
C ALA A 243 -6.78 20.13 26.51
N ALA A 244 -5.75 20.98 26.53
CA ALA A 244 -4.65 20.95 27.49
C ALA A 244 -5.11 21.18 28.93
N LYS A 245 -6.11 22.05 29.14
CA LYS A 245 -6.66 22.33 30.47
C LYS A 245 -7.62 21.24 30.98
N ASN A 246 -8.47 20.71 30.09
CA ASN A 246 -9.60 19.85 30.49
C ASN A 246 -9.38 18.35 30.22
N GLY A 247 -8.26 17.96 29.63
CA GLY A 247 -7.97 16.54 29.34
C GLY A 247 -8.68 16.00 28.10
N GLY A 248 -8.81 16.86 27.10
CA GLY A 248 -9.43 16.56 25.81
C GLY A 248 -8.41 16.24 24.72
N TRP A 249 -8.94 15.91 23.55
CA TRP A 249 -8.20 15.62 22.35
C TRP A 249 -8.41 16.75 21.34
N CYS A 250 -7.33 17.19 20.70
CA CYS A 250 -7.39 18.18 19.63
C CYS A 250 -6.77 17.57 18.36
N LEU A 251 -7.53 17.54 17.26
CA LEU A 251 -7.05 17.13 15.95
C LEU A 251 -6.99 18.36 15.02
N LEU A 252 -5.80 18.69 14.55
CA LEU A 252 -5.58 19.76 13.56
C LEU A 252 -5.30 19.13 12.20
N GLN A 253 -6.17 19.42 11.23
CA GLN A 253 -6.03 18.90 9.87
C GLN A 253 -5.45 19.92 8.90
N ASN A 254 -4.74 19.44 7.88
CA ASN A 254 -4.23 20.22 6.76
C ASN A 254 -3.21 21.32 7.13
N LEU A 255 -2.28 21.01 8.04
CA LEU A 255 -1.23 21.97 8.48
C LEU A 255 -0.44 22.60 7.31
N HIS A 256 -0.21 21.86 6.22
CA HIS A 256 0.46 22.35 5.02
C HIS A 256 -0.20 23.58 4.37
N LEU A 257 -1.48 23.83 4.61
CA LEU A 257 -2.19 25.00 4.09
C LEU A 257 -1.86 26.30 4.87
N MET A 258 -1.37 26.19 6.11
CA MET A 258 -1.20 27.31 7.04
C MET A 258 0.26 27.65 7.33
N ARG A 259 1.10 27.76 6.29
CA ARG A 259 2.56 27.91 6.42
C ARG A 259 3.00 29.02 7.38
N ALA A 260 2.34 30.17 7.36
CA ALA A 260 2.71 31.31 8.20
C ALA A 260 2.38 31.09 9.69
N TRP A 261 1.38 30.27 10.00
CA TRP A 261 0.92 30.01 11.36
C TRP A 261 1.69 28.90 12.06
N LEU A 262 2.46 28.08 11.33
CA LEU A 262 3.21 26.97 11.93
C LEU A 262 4.23 27.40 12.98
N ALA A 263 4.81 28.60 12.86
CA ALA A 263 5.68 29.16 13.89
C ALA A 263 4.93 29.52 15.18
N VAL A 264 3.63 29.81 15.09
CA VAL A 264 2.75 30.01 16.26
C VAL A 264 2.40 28.66 16.87
N LEU A 265 2.05 27.67 16.04
CA LEU A 265 1.79 26.30 16.48
C LEU A 265 2.97 25.71 17.28
N GLU A 266 4.20 25.93 16.82
CA GLU A 266 5.41 25.47 17.52
C GLU A 266 5.49 26.05 18.95
N LYS A 267 5.17 27.34 19.13
CA LYS A 267 5.10 27.97 20.47
C LYS A 267 3.93 27.47 21.31
N LEU A 268 2.79 27.16 20.70
CA LEU A 268 1.65 26.57 21.40
C LEU A 268 1.99 25.17 21.90
N MET A 269 2.67 24.37 21.06
CA MET A 269 3.20 23.08 21.47
C MET A 269 4.16 23.25 22.63
N GLU A 270 5.11 24.21 22.57
CA GLU A 270 6.02 24.53 23.68
C GLU A 270 5.31 24.88 24.99
N THR A 271 4.17 25.57 24.89
CA THR A 271 3.41 26.03 26.05
C THR A 271 2.53 24.92 26.65
N HIS A 272 1.92 24.09 25.81
CA HIS A 272 0.86 23.16 26.21
C HIS A 272 1.27 21.69 26.19
N CYS A 273 2.30 21.29 25.46
CA CYS A 273 2.79 19.90 25.46
C CYS A 273 3.83 19.71 26.56
N THR A 274 3.39 19.89 27.82
CA THR A 274 4.25 19.87 29.01
C THR A 274 3.66 18.98 30.10
N PRO A 275 4.45 18.55 31.10
CA PRO A 275 3.95 17.78 32.23
C PRO A 275 2.82 18.46 33.02
N ASP A 276 2.75 19.80 32.98
CA ASP A 276 1.75 20.61 33.69
C ASP A 276 0.37 20.57 33.03
N SER A 277 0.28 20.18 31.77
CA SER A 277 -1.00 19.96 31.09
C SER A 277 -1.72 18.73 31.64
N HIS A 278 -3.02 18.67 31.39
CA HIS A 278 -3.86 17.57 31.84
C HIS A 278 -3.37 16.21 31.29
N GLU A 279 -3.40 15.16 32.11
CA GLU A 279 -2.84 13.84 31.77
C GLU A 279 -3.45 13.19 30.52
N GLU A 280 -4.76 13.36 30.38
CA GLU A 280 -5.54 12.90 29.23
C GLU A 280 -5.44 13.77 27.98
N PHE A 281 -4.69 14.89 28.01
CA PHE A 281 -4.52 15.75 26.85
C PHE A 281 -3.80 14.99 25.74
N ARG A 282 -4.33 15.05 24.51
CA ARG A 282 -3.65 14.54 23.31
C ARG A 282 -3.80 15.53 22.16
N LEU A 283 -2.70 15.74 21.45
CA LEU A 283 -2.66 16.56 20.25
C LEU A 283 -2.34 15.68 19.03
N PHE A 284 -3.22 15.76 18.03
CA PHE A 284 -3.10 15.07 16.76
C PHE A 284 -2.95 16.11 15.65
N LEU A 285 -1.97 15.92 14.79
CA LEU A 285 -1.62 16.82 13.70
C LEU A 285 -1.66 16.05 12.38
N SER A 286 -2.16 16.65 11.30
CA SER A 286 -2.06 16.02 9.98
C SER A 286 -1.65 16.98 8.87
N SER A 287 -0.82 16.46 7.96
CA SER A 287 -0.34 17.22 6.81
C SER A 287 0.00 16.31 5.64
N GLU A 288 -0.27 16.80 4.43
CA GLU A 288 0.29 16.21 3.23
C GLU A 288 1.77 16.61 3.09
N PRO A 289 2.62 15.71 2.57
CA PRO A 289 3.98 16.05 2.20
C PRO A 289 3.98 16.99 0.99
N SER A 290 4.92 17.93 0.93
CA SER A 290 5.10 18.75 -0.27
C SER A 290 5.67 17.92 -1.41
N ALA A 291 5.17 18.14 -2.63
CA ALA A 291 5.68 17.50 -3.85
C ALA A 291 7.15 17.86 -4.11
N ASN A 292 7.58 19.06 -3.69
CA ASN A 292 8.98 19.47 -3.69
C ASN A 292 9.49 19.54 -2.24
N PRO A 293 10.48 18.71 -1.86
CA PRO A 293 11.06 18.74 -0.51
C PRO A 293 11.57 20.12 -0.07
N MET A 294 12.05 20.97 -1.00
CA MET A 294 12.49 22.34 -0.67
C MET A 294 11.33 23.27 -0.27
N ASN A 295 10.09 22.91 -0.64
CA ASN A 295 8.89 23.66 -0.34
C ASN A 295 8.03 22.96 0.73
N CYS A 296 8.65 22.17 1.61
CA CYS A 296 7.93 21.66 2.78
C CYS A 296 7.41 22.83 3.61
N ALA A 297 6.12 22.81 3.96
CA ALA A 297 5.51 23.83 4.80
C ALA A 297 5.83 23.59 6.28
N VAL A 298 5.80 22.33 6.71
CA VAL A 298 5.97 21.89 8.10
C VAL A 298 7.40 22.13 8.58
N THR A 299 7.55 22.80 9.72
CA THR A 299 8.87 23.10 10.29
C THR A 299 9.52 21.86 10.89
N PRO A 300 10.87 21.75 10.87
CA PRO A 300 11.56 20.66 11.55
C PRO A 300 11.27 20.56 13.04
N GLY A 301 11.02 21.69 13.73
CA GLY A 301 10.74 21.71 15.16
C GLY A 301 9.46 20.96 15.51
N ILE A 302 8.36 21.22 14.79
CA ILE A 302 7.11 20.46 14.93
C ILE A 302 7.35 18.95 14.73
N LEU A 303 8.10 18.58 13.68
CA LEU A 303 8.37 17.17 13.37
C LEU A 303 9.28 16.50 14.40
N GLN A 304 10.19 17.22 15.04
CA GLN A 304 11.08 16.65 16.06
C GLN A 304 10.30 16.27 17.32
N TRP A 305 9.25 17.01 17.65
CA TRP A 305 8.45 16.82 18.86
C TRP A 305 7.41 15.72 18.73
N CYS A 306 6.99 15.45 17.50
CA CYS A 306 5.92 14.49 17.27
C CYS A 306 6.44 13.06 17.05
N ILE A 307 5.58 12.10 17.37
CA ILE A 307 5.60 10.75 16.82
C ILE A 307 5.07 10.83 15.37
N LYS A 308 5.78 10.27 14.40
CA LYS A 308 5.43 10.41 12.97
C LYS A 308 4.85 9.10 12.48
N VAL A 309 3.66 9.16 11.89
CA VAL A 309 3.02 7.98 11.31
C VAL A 309 2.54 8.25 9.89
N THR A 310 2.79 7.29 9.02
CA THR A 310 2.22 7.23 7.67
C THR A 310 1.11 6.19 7.67
N ASN A 311 -0.10 6.61 7.32
CA ASN A 311 -1.20 5.69 7.05
C ASN A 311 -1.31 5.53 5.52
N GLU A 312 -0.57 4.57 4.97
CA GLU A 312 -0.69 4.16 3.56
C GLU A 312 -1.53 2.89 3.45
N PRO A 313 -2.37 2.77 2.41
CA PRO A 313 -2.99 1.49 2.11
C PRO A 313 -1.90 0.44 1.85
N PRO A 314 -2.08 -0.81 2.32
CA PRO A 314 -1.09 -1.86 2.15
C PRO A 314 -0.79 -2.08 0.66
N ARG A 315 0.45 -2.47 0.37
CA ARG A 315 0.88 -2.81 -0.99
C ARG A 315 1.05 -4.31 -1.11
N GLY A 316 0.54 -4.87 -2.20
CA GLY A 316 0.67 -6.28 -2.53
C GLY A 316 -0.65 -7.02 -2.41
N MET A 317 -0.79 -8.06 -3.23
CA MET A 317 -2.01 -8.84 -3.35
C MET A 317 -2.47 -9.41 -2.00
N LYS A 318 -1.56 -10.09 -1.28
CA LYS A 318 -1.83 -10.73 0.00
C LYS A 318 -2.26 -9.71 1.06
N ALA A 319 -1.57 -8.58 1.17
CA ALA A 319 -1.84 -7.58 2.19
C ALA A 319 -3.19 -6.87 1.96
N ASN A 320 -3.52 -6.56 0.69
CA ASN A 320 -4.83 -6.02 0.33
C ASN A 320 -5.96 -7.02 0.59
N MET A 321 -5.76 -8.31 0.30
CA MET A 321 -6.74 -9.35 0.63
C MET A 321 -6.94 -9.49 2.13
N LEU A 322 -5.87 -9.54 2.92
CA LEU A 322 -5.96 -9.65 4.39
C LEU A 322 -6.71 -8.46 5.00
N ARG A 323 -6.43 -7.24 4.52
CA ARG A 323 -7.16 -6.03 4.93
C ARG A 323 -8.64 -6.11 4.59
N ALA A 324 -8.98 -6.58 3.40
CA ALA A 324 -10.38 -6.71 2.99
C ALA A 324 -11.11 -7.80 3.79
N ILE A 325 -10.45 -8.93 4.05
CA ILE A 325 -11.01 -10.02 4.85
C ILE A 325 -11.20 -9.62 6.31
N SER A 326 -10.30 -8.81 6.89
CA SER A 326 -10.39 -8.39 8.30
C SER A 326 -11.60 -7.52 8.62
N LEU A 327 -12.27 -6.98 7.60
CA LEU A 327 -13.54 -6.24 7.77
C LEU A 327 -14.72 -7.17 8.10
N PHE A 328 -14.58 -8.48 7.84
CA PHE A 328 -15.62 -9.47 8.09
C PHE A 328 -15.27 -10.23 9.38
N ASN A 329 -16.03 -9.95 10.43
CA ASN A 329 -15.93 -10.72 11.66
C ASN A 329 -16.54 -12.13 11.48
N GLN A 330 -16.26 -13.00 12.45
CA GLN A 330 -16.74 -14.37 12.39
C GLN A 330 -18.27 -14.47 12.52
N GLU A 331 -18.89 -13.53 13.23
CA GLU A 331 -20.34 -13.43 13.33
C GLU A 331 -20.99 -13.17 11.95
N THR A 332 -20.44 -12.27 11.13
CA THR A 332 -20.90 -12.02 9.75
C THR A 332 -20.77 -13.26 8.86
N MET A 333 -19.73 -14.06 9.06
CA MET A 333 -19.56 -15.32 8.34
C MET A 333 -20.57 -16.40 8.77
N GLU A 334 -21.02 -16.37 10.03
CA GLU A 334 -21.95 -17.33 10.62
C GLU A 334 -23.43 -16.95 10.43
N MET A 335 -23.72 -15.67 10.13
CA MET A 335 -25.07 -15.18 9.81
C MET A 335 -25.64 -15.71 8.47
N CYS A 336 -24.81 -16.31 7.61
CA CYS A 336 -25.26 -16.81 6.31
C CYS A 336 -25.81 -18.25 6.40
N SER A 337 -26.98 -18.50 5.82
CA SER A 337 -27.59 -19.83 5.73
C SER A 337 -26.80 -20.83 4.85
N ARG A 338 -25.87 -20.32 4.02
CA ARG A 338 -24.99 -21.08 3.11
C ARG A 338 -23.53 -20.64 3.29
N PRO A 339 -22.86 -21.06 4.38
CA PRO A 339 -21.56 -20.53 4.75
C PRO A 339 -20.44 -20.87 3.77
N ASN A 340 -20.50 -22.01 3.07
CA ASN A 340 -19.45 -22.43 2.14
C ASN A 340 -19.45 -21.59 0.84
N GLU A 341 -20.64 -21.33 0.32
CA GLU A 341 -20.87 -20.47 -0.86
C GLU A 341 -20.50 -19.03 -0.54
N PHE A 342 -20.93 -18.54 0.63
CA PHE A 342 -20.58 -17.19 1.10
C PHE A 342 -19.06 -17.00 1.24
N ARG A 343 -18.35 -17.94 1.86
CA ARG A 343 -16.87 -17.89 1.96
C ARG A 343 -16.19 -17.86 0.60
N SER A 344 -16.71 -18.63 -0.36
CA SER A 344 -16.17 -18.68 -1.73
C SER A 344 -16.37 -17.34 -2.46
N ILE A 345 -17.56 -16.74 -2.31
CA ILE A 345 -17.87 -15.42 -2.89
C ILE A 345 -17.06 -14.32 -2.22
N LEU A 346 -16.96 -14.33 -0.89
CA LEU A 346 -16.17 -13.37 -0.13
C LEU A 346 -14.69 -13.42 -0.52
N PHE A 347 -14.13 -14.63 -0.68
CA PHE A 347 -12.77 -14.80 -1.18
C PHE A 347 -12.61 -14.25 -2.60
N ALA A 348 -13.53 -14.59 -3.52
CA ALA A 348 -13.47 -14.09 -4.89
C ALA A 348 -13.58 -12.56 -4.96
N LEU A 349 -14.41 -11.95 -4.11
CA LEU A 349 -14.62 -10.50 -4.04
C LEU A 349 -13.41 -9.78 -3.44
N THR A 350 -12.86 -10.27 -2.33
CA THR A 350 -11.65 -9.72 -1.71
C THR A 350 -10.43 -9.87 -2.62
N PHE A 351 -10.31 -10.98 -3.36
CA PHE A 351 -9.31 -11.17 -4.41
C PHE A 351 -9.51 -10.19 -5.57
N PHE A 352 -10.74 -9.99 -6.04
CA PHE A 352 -11.02 -9.05 -7.12
C PHE A 352 -10.69 -7.59 -6.72
N HIS A 353 -11.11 -7.19 -5.51
CA HIS A 353 -10.80 -5.87 -4.95
C HIS A 353 -9.28 -5.64 -4.86
N ALA A 354 -8.55 -6.59 -4.28
CA ALA A 354 -7.10 -6.51 -4.20
C ALA A 354 -6.43 -6.49 -5.59
N ASN A 355 -6.98 -7.17 -6.60
CA ASN A 355 -6.44 -7.14 -7.96
C ASN A 355 -6.61 -5.75 -8.59
N ILE A 356 -7.78 -5.13 -8.45
CA ILE A 356 -8.05 -3.78 -8.94
C ILE A 356 -7.08 -2.78 -8.31
N LEU A 357 -6.90 -2.84 -6.99
CA LEU A 357 -5.97 -1.96 -6.27
C LEU A 357 -4.53 -2.10 -6.78
N GLU A 358 -4.08 -3.33 -7.05
CA GLU A 358 -2.74 -3.59 -7.55
C GLU A 358 -2.56 -3.19 -9.03
N ARG A 359 -3.58 -3.35 -9.87
CA ARG A 359 -3.50 -2.97 -11.30
C ARG A 359 -3.27 -1.48 -11.50
N ARG A 360 -3.75 -0.62 -10.61
CA ARG A 360 -3.52 0.84 -10.67
C ARG A 360 -2.04 1.22 -10.69
N LYS A 361 -1.17 0.38 -10.14
CA LYS A 361 0.29 0.61 -10.12
C LYS A 361 0.92 0.62 -11.52
N PHE A 362 0.29 -0.03 -12.49
CA PHE A 362 0.80 -0.12 -13.87
C PHE A 362 0.33 1.05 -14.75
N GLY A 363 -0.30 2.08 -14.16
CA GLY A 363 -0.74 3.27 -14.87
C GLY A 363 -1.66 2.92 -16.05
N PRO A 364 -1.47 3.54 -17.24
CA PRO A 364 -2.30 3.30 -18.43
C PRO A 364 -2.35 1.84 -18.91
N ILE A 365 -1.32 1.04 -18.62
CA ILE A 365 -1.27 -0.39 -18.98
C ILE A 365 -2.21 -1.20 -18.06
N GLY A 366 -2.35 -0.76 -16.81
CA GLY A 366 -3.19 -1.41 -15.80
C GLY A 366 -4.66 -1.03 -15.90
N MET A 367 -4.95 0.26 -16.13
CA MET A 367 -6.29 0.84 -16.29
C MET A 367 -6.25 2.00 -17.28
N GLY A 368 -7.23 2.08 -18.19
CA GLY A 368 -7.32 3.14 -19.20
C GLY A 368 -7.53 4.56 -18.66
N TYR A 369 -7.90 4.69 -17.37
CA TYR A 369 -8.11 5.95 -16.67
C TYR A 369 -7.63 5.85 -15.21
N ALA A 370 -7.10 6.95 -14.67
CA ALA A 370 -6.60 7.01 -13.30
C ALA A 370 -7.75 7.16 -12.31
N LEU A 371 -8.27 6.04 -11.79
CA LEU A 371 -9.23 6.04 -10.68
C LEU A 371 -8.56 6.45 -9.36
N GLY A 372 -9.25 7.21 -8.51
CA GLY A 372 -8.83 7.52 -7.14
C GLY A 372 -8.94 6.31 -6.19
N THR A 373 -8.18 6.30 -5.09
CA THR A 373 -8.28 5.25 -4.04
C THR A 373 -9.65 5.25 -3.40
N LYS A 374 -10.16 6.44 -3.07
CA LYS A 374 -11.50 6.64 -2.52
C LYS A 374 -12.60 6.16 -3.48
N ASP A 375 -12.42 6.31 -4.79
CA ASP A 375 -13.44 5.87 -5.77
C ASP A 375 -13.49 4.35 -5.90
N VAL A 376 -12.33 3.68 -5.83
CA VAL A 376 -12.26 2.21 -5.83
C VAL A 376 -12.76 1.64 -4.51
N ASP A 377 -12.38 2.25 -3.39
CA ASP A 377 -12.86 1.83 -2.07
C ASP A 377 -14.36 2.10 -1.94
N ALA A 378 -14.87 3.30 -2.25
CA ALA A 378 -16.30 3.62 -2.22
C ALA A 378 -17.10 2.78 -3.21
N GLY A 379 -16.55 2.57 -4.40
CA GLY A 379 -17.00 1.59 -5.36
C GLY A 379 -17.20 0.25 -4.67
N THR A 380 -16.13 -0.38 -4.16
CA THR A 380 -16.08 -1.67 -3.44
C THR A 380 -16.99 -1.74 -2.20
N TRP A 381 -17.05 -0.69 -1.38
CA TRP A 381 -17.91 -0.61 -0.19
C TRP A 381 -19.37 -0.72 -0.57
N TYR A 382 -19.81 -0.09 -1.66
CA TYR A 382 -21.14 -0.33 -2.23
C TYR A 382 -21.37 -1.82 -2.61
N TRP A 383 -20.33 -2.59 -2.97
CA TRP A 383 -20.44 -4.04 -3.23
C TRP A 383 -20.53 -4.86 -1.94
N LEU A 384 -19.86 -4.41 -0.88
CA LEU A 384 -19.87 -5.07 0.43
C LEU A 384 -21.17 -4.80 1.20
N ASP A 385 -21.69 -3.57 1.11
CA ASP A 385 -23.02 -3.19 1.62
C ASP A 385 -24.13 -3.87 0.80
N ALA A 386 -23.96 -4.04 -0.52
CA ALA A 386 -24.81 -4.91 -1.33
C ALA A 386 -24.69 -6.39 -0.93
N GLY A 387 -23.53 -6.79 -0.38
CA GLY A 387 -23.31 -8.07 0.30
C GLY A 387 -24.06 -8.16 1.63
N GLU A 388 -24.18 -7.08 2.39
CA GLU A 388 -25.08 -6.99 3.55
C GLU A 388 -26.56 -6.97 3.14
N ALA A 389 -26.89 -6.47 1.94
CA ALA A 389 -28.22 -6.60 1.35
C ALA A 389 -28.55 -8.06 0.95
N ILE A 390 -27.59 -8.99 1.05
CA ILE A 390 -27.83 -10.45 1.14
C ILE A 390 -28.34 -10.81 2.55
N ARG A 391 -28.84 -9.84 3.32
CA ARG A 391 -29.81 -10.05 4.40
C ARG A 391 -31.08 -10.68 3.82
N LEU A 392 -31.14 -12.00 3.98
CA LEU A 392 -32.25 -12.69 4.64
C LEU A 392 -33.61 -11.99 4.47
N ASP A 393 -34.29 -12.27 3.35
CA ASP A 393 -35.75 -12.32 3.35
C ASP A 393 -36.16 -13.55 4.17
N THR A 394 -36.03 -13.45 5.49
CA THR A 394 -36.59 -14.40 6.44
C THR A 394 -38.08 -14.11 6.53
N GLY A 395 -38.84 -14.79 5.68
CA GLY A 395 -40.18 -15.28 6.00
C GLY A 395 -41.21 -14.22 6.36
N ASN A 396 -41.65 -13.42 5.38
CA ASN A 396 -43.06 -13.20 5.05
C ASN A 396 -43.18 -11.99 4.12
N THR A 397 -43.43 -12.22 2.83
CA THR A 397 -44.17 -11.26 1.99
C THR A 397 -44.83 -11.99 0.80
N PRO A 398 -45.96 -11.46 0.30
CA PRO A 398 -47.04 -12.24 -0.29
C PRO A 398 -46.73 -12.75 -1.70
N ARG A 399 -47.38 -13.86 -2.07
CA ARG A 399 -47.38 -14.44 -3.43
C ARG A 399 -47.61 -13.34 -4.48
N TYR A 400 -46.57 -12.97 -5.21
CA TYR A 400 -46.72 -12.35 -6.53
C TYR A 400 -46.60 -13.44 -7.59
N GLN A 401 -47.65 -13.54 -8.41
CA GLN A 401 -47.72 -14.45 -9.56
C GLN A 401 -46.62 -14.10 -10.55
N GLY A 402 -45.94 -15.11 -11.06
CA GLY A 402 -44.88 -14.96 -12.05
C GLY A 402 -45.41 -14.35 -13.35
N TYR A 403 -44.60 -13.45 -13.91
CA TYR A 403 -44.67 -13.07 -15.32
C TYR A 403 -43.33 -13.40 -15.95
N GLU A 404 -43.30 -14.48 -16.71
CA GLU A 404 -42.25 -14.78 -17.67
C GLU A 404 -42.47 -13.85 -18.88
N LYS A 405 -41.70 -12.76 -18.97
CA LYS A 405 -41.71 -11.91 -20.17
C LYS A 405 -40.54 -12.30 -21.07
N GLN A 406 -40.89 -13.03 -22.11
CA GLN A 406 -40.04 -13.38 -23.23
C GLN A 406 -39.81 -12.13 -24.09
N GLY A 407 -38.55 -11.69 -24.20
CA GLY A 407 -38.02 -10.88 -25.30
C GLY A 407 -38.37 -9.39 -25.30
N ASP A 408 -37.34 -8.55 -25.16
CA ASP A 408 -37.26 -7.28 -25.87
C ASP A 408 -35.83 -7.13 -26.45
N PRO A 409 -35.68 -6.56 -27.66
CA PRO A 409 -34.38 -6.46 -28.34
C PRO A 409 -33.50 -5.41 -27.66
N VAL A 410 -32.27 -5.81 -27.34
CA VAL A 410 -31.23 -4.92 -26.80
C VAL A 410 -30.86 -3.88 -27.85
N HIS A 411 -31.20 -2.61 -27.61
CA HIS A 411 -30.72 -1.50 -28.42
C HIS A 411 -29.26 -1.19 -28.05
N VAL A 412 -28.33 -1.61 -28.90
CA VAL A 412 -26.91 -1.25 -28.81
C VAL A 412 -26.75 0.20 -29.27
N VAL A 413 -26.48 1.12 -28.34
CA VAL A 413 -26.09 2.49 -28.68
C VAL A 413 -24.65 2.46 -29.18
N LYS A 414 -24.43 3.00 -30.39
CA LYS A 414 -23.14 3.04 -31.11
C LYS A 414 -22.03 3.65 -30.24
N ASP A 415 -20.94 2.91 -30.16
CA ASP A 415 -19.68 3.31 -29.58
C ASP A 415 -19.02 4.44 -30.40
N TRP A 416 -18.59 5.51 -29.73
CA TRP A 416 -17.84 6.62 -30.33
C TRP A 416 -16.34 6.31 -30.29
N SER A 417 -15.95 5.24 -30.97
CA SER A 417 -14.61 5.08 -31.51
C SER A 417 -14.62 3.92 -32.50
N ASN A 418 -14.29 4.22 -33.76
CA ASN A 418 -13.54 3.39 -34.71
C ASN A 418 -14.08 3.53 -36.14
N GLY A 419 -13.40 4.38 -36.91
CA GLY A 419 -13.15 4.06 -38.30
C GLY A 419 -11.91 3.17 -38.37
N GLY A 420 -12.07 1.92 -38.80
CA GLY A 420 -10.96 1.06 -39.26
C GLY A 420 -10.61 -0.11 -38.36
N SER A 421 -10.94 -1.31 -38.85
CA SER A 421 -10.61 -2.65 -38.38
C SER A 421 -9.25 -2.84 -37.68
N TRP A 422 -9.20 -3.65 -36.61
CA TRP A 422 -8.29 -4.79 -36.44
C TRP A 422 -8.81 -5.74 -35.34
N THR A 423 -8.58 -7.04 -35.51
CA THR A 423 -8.88 -8.13 -34.58
C THR A 423 -8.07 -7.98 -33.28
N GLY A 424 -8.73 -7.68 -32.17
CA GLY A 424 -8.14 -7.59 -30.84
C GLY A 424 -9.23 -7.68 -29.76
N TYR A 425 -8.88 -8.16 -28.57
CA TYR A 425 -9.78 -8.17 -27.40
C TYR A 425 -10.18 -6.72 -27.08
N SER A 426 -11.31 -6.28 -27.61
CA SER A 426 -11.84 -4.94 -27.39
C SER A 426 -12.56 -4.88 -26.05
N TYR A 427 -12.12 -4.00 -25.17
CA TYR A 427 -12.87 -3.54 -24.01
C TYR A 427 -14.17 -2.90 -24.50
N GLY A 428 -15.27 -3.65 -24.48
CA GLY A 428 -16.58 -3.15 -24.85
C GLY A 428 -17.30 -2.60 -23.63
N THR A 429 -17.78 -1.36 -23.74
CA THR A 429 -18.79 -0.82 -22.81
C THR A 429 -20.16 -1.30 -23.25
N VAL A 430 -20.83 -2.05 -22.38
CA VAL A 430 -22.22 -2.46 -22.60
C VAL A 430 -23.10 -1.62 -21.67
N SER A 431 -24.06 -0.92 -22.27
CA SER A 431 -25.05 -0.12 -21.56
C SER A 431 -26.41 -0.79 -21.62
N PHE A 432 -27.13 -0.85 -20.51
CA PHE A 432 -28.52 -1.29 -20.48
C PHE A 432 -29.34 -0.42 -19.52
N THR A 433 -30.65 -0.51 -19.72
CA THR A 433 -31.67 0.37 -19.15
C THR A 433 -32.59 -0.47 -18.27
N VAL A 434 -32.73 -0.13 -16.99
CA VAL A 434 -33.60 -0.85 -16.04
C VAL A 434 -34.74 0.06 -15.57
N PRO A 435 -36.01 -0.41 -15.52
CA PRO A 435 -37.14 0.36 -14.99
C PRO A 435 -37.03 0.61 -13.48
N ASP A 436 -37.44 1.80 -13.05
CA ASP A 436 -37.47 2.15 -11.63
C ASP A 436 -38.46 1.29 -10.83
N GLY A 437 -37.94 0.62 -9.80
CA GLY A 437 -38.69 -0.30 -8.92
C GLY A 437 -38.08 -1.69 -8.78
N GLN A 438 -37.25 -2.15 -9.73
CA GLN A 438 -36.49 -3.41 -9.61
C GLN A 438 -35.12 -3.24 -8.92
N GLN A 439 -34.83 -2.04 -8.40
CA GLN A 439 -33.51 -1.60 -7.94
C GLN A 439 -33.02 -2.18 -6.59
N ARG A 440 -33.59 -3.26 -6.07
CA ARG A 440 -33.13 -3.87 -4.80
C ARG A 440 -32.52 -5.25 -5.07
N GLY A 441 -31.26 -5.28 -5.51
CA GLY A 441 -30.46 -6.50 -5.62
C GLY A 441 -29.27 -6.42 -6.58
N CYS A 442 -28.29 -7.31 -6.39
CA CYS A 442 -27.16 -7.54 -7.30
C CYS A 442 -27.64 -8.09 -8.66
N ILE A 443 -27.10 -7.60 -9.78
CA ILE A 443 -27.39 -8.11 -11.12
C ILE A 443 -26.29 -9.08 -11.53
N VAL A 444 -26.64 -10.33 -11.87
CA VAL A 444 -25.69 -11.38 -12.25
C VAL A 444 -25.81 -11.66 -13.76
N VAL A 445 -24.78 -11.39 -14.55
CA VAL A 445 -24.82 -11.57 -16.01
C VAL A 445 -24.13 -12.87 -16.41
N ARG A 446 -24.90 -13.82 -16.94
CA ARG A 446 -24.36 -15.09 -17.43
C ARG A 446 -24.02 -14.99 -18.92
N ALA A 447 -22.73 -14.96 -19.26
CA ALA A 447 -22.31 -15.12 -20.65
C ALA A 447 -22.18 -16.60 -21.01
N SER A 448 -22.24 -16.92 -22.31
CA SER A 448 -22.20 -18.29 -22.84
C SER A 448 -20.97 -19.12 -22.45
N LYS A 449 -19.88 -18.47 -21.98
CA LYS A 449 -18.62 -19.10 -21.55
C LYS A 449 -18.28 -18.93 -20.07
N GLY A 450 -19.17 -18.35 -19.25
CA GLY A 450 -18.92 -18.18 -17.81
C GLY A 450 -19.88 -17.20 -17.13
N LEU A 451 -19.91 -17.23 -15.79
CA LEU A 451 -20.59 -16.25 -14.95
C LEU A 451 -19.73 -14.98 -14.86
N TYR A 452 -20.29 -13.82 -15.21
CA TYR A 452 -19.66 -12.52 -15.04
C TYR A 452 -20.55 -11.65 -14.15
N TYR A 453 -19.93 -10.94 -13.20
CA TYR A 453 -20.67 -10.14 -12.22
C TYR A 453 -20.65 -8.66 -12.62
N MET A 454 -21.76 -7.95 -12.38
CA MET A 454 -22.02 -6.60 -12.88
C MET A 454 -22.71 -5.71 -11.86
N PHE A 455 -22.27 -4.46 -11.74
CA PHE A 455 -22.78 -3.54 -10.74
C PHE A 455 -22.88 -2.10 -11.26
N LYS A 456 -23.76 -1.34 -10.61
CA LYS A 456 -24.21 0.02 -10.90
C LYS A 456 -23.00 0.99 -10.95
N SER A 457 -22.86 1.72 -12.06
CA SER A 457 -21.97 2.88 -12.10
C SER A 457 -22.53 3.93 -11.15
N GLY A 458 -21.85 4.20 -10.04
CA GLY A 458 -22.09 5.43 -9.29
C GLY A 458 -21.70 6.61 -10.16
N ASP A 459 -22.65 7.53 -10.35
CA ASP A 459 -22.48 8.89 -10.87
C ASP A 459 -21.79 9.03 -12.23
N MET A 460 -22.53 8.82 -13.32
CA MET A 460 -22.40 9.64 -14.54
C MET A 460 -23.67 9.59 -15.39
N GLY A 461 -24.38 10.72 -15.48
CA GLY A 461 -25.35 11.00 -16.55
C GLY A 461 -26.77 11.28 -16.06
N HIS A 462 -27.29 12.45 -16.45
CA HIS A 462 -28.64 12.95 -16.22
C HIS A 462 -29.74 11.88 -16.19
N ASP A 463 -30.56 11.93 -15.13
CA ASP A 463 -31.90 11.35 -15.08
C ASP A 463 -32.78 12.05 -16.14
N GLU A 464 -32.82 11.53 -17.35
CA GLU A 464 -33.89 11.81 -18.30
C GLU A 464 -34.76 10.55 -18.44
N GLY A 465 -35.87 10.53 -17.70
CA GLY A 465 -36.88 9.47 -17.73
C GLY A 465 -36.63 8.31 -16.75
N ASP A 466 -37.67 7.49 -16.53
CA ASP A 466 -37.81 6.38 -15.55
C ASP A 466 -36.78 5.22 -15.69
N THR A 467 -35.53 5.53 -16.03
CA THR A 467 -34.54 4.58 -16.51
C THR A 467 -33.12 4.92 -16.08
N THR A 468 -32.45 3.98 -15.38
CA THR A 468 -31.04 4.09 -15.01
C THR A 468 -30.14 3.40 -16.05
N THR A 469 -29.04 4.06 -16.46
CA THR A 469 -28.01 3.48 -17.36
C THR A 469 -26.88 2.84 -16.55
N ILE A 470 -26.58 1.57 -16.80
CA ILE A 470 -25.47 0.84 -16.14
C ILE A 470 -24.37 0.53 -17.17
N GLN A 471 -23.12 0.92 -16.88
CA GLN A 471 -21.96 0.68 -17.76
C GLN A 471 -21.15 -0.55 -17.32
N MET A 472 -20.85 -1.44 -18.28
CA MET A 472 -19.91 -2.55 -18.11
C MET A 472 -18.49 -2.22 -18.57
N CYS A 473 -17.47 -2.63 -17.81
CA CYS A 473 -16.16 -2.92 -18.37
C CYS A 473 -16.02 -4.43 -18.59
N THR A 474 -16.47 -4.94 -19.75
CA THR A 474 -16.22 -6.36 -20.06
C THR A 474 -14.82 -6.54 -20.64
N GLY A 475 -13.93 -7.16 -19.89
CA GLY A 475 -12.60 -7.53 -20.40
C GLY A 475 -12.59 -8.73 -21.35
N LEU A 476 -13.72 -9.44 -21.53
CA LEU A 476 -13.72 -10.78 -22.16
C LEU A 476 -14.95 -11.14 -23.00
N ALA A 477 -15.96 -10.28 -23.14
CA ALA A 477 -17.17 -10.62 -23.89
C ALA A 477 -17.11 -10.08 -25.33
N ARG A 478 -17.26 -10.97 -26.33
CA ARG A 478 -17.51 -10.54 -27.72
C ARG A 478 -18.92 -9.96 -27.82
N SER A 479 -19.10 -8.94 -28.66
CA SER A 479 -20.43 -8.38 -28.94
C SER A 479 -21.39 -9.48 -29.40
N GLY A 480 -22.57 -9.55 -28.78
CA GLY A 480 -23.62 -10.53 -29.11
C GLY A 480 -23.62 -11.85 -28.33
N GLU A 481 -22.64 -12.11 -27.44
CA GLU A 481 -22.57 -13.37 -26.65
C GLU A 481 -23.02 -13.23 -25.18
N ALA A 482 -23.45 -12.04 -24.75
CA ALA A 482 -23.89 -11.78 -23.37
C ALA A 482 -25.41 -11.93 -23.23
N ARG A 483 -25.86 -12.79 -22.32
CA ARG A 483 -27.24 -12.80 -21.82
C ARG A 483 -27.26 -12.20 -20.42
N VAL A 484 -28.06 -11.16 -20.23
CA VAL A 484 -28.31 -10.56 -18.92
C VAL A 484 -29.46 -11.33 -18.28
N GLU A 485 -29.21 -11.99 -17.15
CA GLU A 485 -30.23 -12.67 -16.37
C GLU A 485 -30.47 -11.86 -15.08
N PHE A 486 -31.72 -11.55 -14.76
CA PHE A 486 -32.05 -10.84 -13.52
C PHE A 486 -32.33 -11.87 -12.42
N TRP A 487 -31.49 -11.88 -11.39
CA TRP A 487 -31.64 -12.78 -10.25
C TRP A 487 -32.16 -11.97 -9.05
N HIS A 488 -33.44 -12.14 -8.71
CA HIS A 488 -33.97 -11.72 -7.41
C HIS A 488 -33.79 -12.87 -6.43
N TRP A 489 -32.96 -12.68 -5.39
CA TRP A 489 -32.84 -13.66 -4.31
C TRP A 489 -34.04 -13.56 -3.37
N GLY A 490 -35.12 -14.19 -3.83
CA GLY A 490 -36.41 -14.35 -3.14
C GLY A 490 -37.27 -15.49 -3.69
N LYS A 491 -36.72 -16.32 -4.60
CA LYS A 491 -37.16 -17.69 -4.95
C LYS A 491 -36.21 -18.33 -5.94
#